data_AF-A0A0N0LH39-F1
#
_entry.id   AF-A0A0N0LH39-F1
#
_cell.length_a   1.000
_cell.length_b   1.000
_cell.length_c   1.000
_cell.angle_alpha   90.00
_cell.angle_beta   90.00
_cell.angle_gamma   90.00
#
_symmetry.space_group_name_H-M   'P 1'
#
loop_
_entity.id
_entity.type
_entity.pdbx_description
1 polymer ?
#
loop_
_entity_poly.entity_id
_entity_poly.type
_entity_poly.pdbx_seq_one_letter_code
_entity_poly.pdbx_strand_id
1 'polypeptide(L)'
;MGKKIYIIILALAVIAGIIIYNNTKMENISIQPVDKEFNSQLEFGIQYYTISGYSDYKSEDLALYIHNYLDQNKNIVKNAKMILFYKDSFFANYKKNMRESARDNEFGGIEGHQDDLVIKVWYDIVDTQLEEHLIIFKNGKIIFEKAK
;
A
#
# COMPACT_ATOMS: atom_id res chain seq x y z
N MET A 1 -1.36 -20.33 45.80
CA MET A 1 -1.44 -20.61 44.35
C MET A 1 -2.29 -19.62 43.56
N GLY A 2 -3.41 -19.09 44.08
CA GLY A 2 -4.34 -18.22 43.32
C GLY A 2 -3.78 -16.88 42.78
N LYS A 3 -2.87 -16.20 43.49
CA LYS A 3 -2.28 -14.91 43.03
C LYS A 3 -1.48 -15.04 41.72
N LYS A 4 -0.73 -16.13 41.52
CA LYS A 4 0.08 -16.34 40.30
C LYS A 4 -0.80 -16.62 39.08
N ILE A 5 -1.90 -17.36 39.27
CA ILE A 5 -2.88 -17.66 38.21
C ILE A 5 -3.57 -16.36 37.76
N TYR A 6 -3.94 -15.48 38.70
CA TYR A 6 -4.56 -14.19 38.40
C TYR A 6 -3.65 -13.29 37.55
N ILE A 7 -2.35 -13.24 37.86
CA ILE A 7 -1.37 -12.44 37.10
C ILE A 7 -1.22 -12.96 35.67
N ILE A 8 -1.21 -14.29 35.47
CA ILE A 8 -1.12 -14.90 34.13
C ILE A 8 -2.37 -14.58 33.31
N ILE A 9 -3.56 -14.71 33.89
CA ILE A 9 -4.83 -14.38 33.22
C ILE A 9 -4.87 -12.89 32.83
N LEU A 10 -4.43 -12.01 33.72
CA LEU A 10 -4.38 -10.57 33.44
C LEU A 10 -3.40 -10.24 32.30
N ALA A 11 -2.21 -10.85 32.30
CA ALA A 11 -1.23 -10.65 31.23
C ALA A 11 -1.75 -11.13 29.86
N LEU A 12 -2.42 -12.28 29.82
CA LEU A 12 -3.04 -12.80 28.59
C LEU A 12 -4.16 -11.89 28.09
N ALA A 13 -4.99 -11.33 28.97
CA ALA A 13 -6.03 -10.38 28.58
C ALA A 13 -5.46 -9.07 28.01
N VAL A 14 -4.37 -8.57 28.57
CA VAL A 14 -3.65 -7.39 28.04
C VAL A 14 -3.06 -7.68 26.67
N ILE A 15 -2.42 -8.84 26.48
CA ILE A 15 -1.88 -9.25 25.17
C ILE A 15 -3.01 -9.39 24.14
N ALA A 16 -4.12 -10.03 24.50
CA ALA A 16 -5.28 -10.14 23.62
C ALA A 16 -5.86 -8.77 23.26
N GLY A 17 -5.95 -7.84 24.22
CA GLY A 17 -6.38 -6.46 23.99
C GLY A 17 -5.47 -5.71 23.03
N ILE A 18 -4.14 -5.87 23.15
CA ILE A 18 -3.16 -5.26 22.23
C ILE A 18 -3.30 -5.84 20.82
N ILE A 19 -3.49 -7.16 20.70
CA ILE A 19 -3.69 -7.83 19.40
C ILE A 19 -4.99 -7.34 18.73
N ILE A 20 -6.10 -7.31 19.48
CA ILE A 20 -7.40 -6.84 18.97
C ILE A 20 -7.31 -5.36 18.55
N TYR A 21 -6.69 -4.51 19.35
CA TYR A 21 -6.51 -3.09 19.05
C TYR A 21 -5.65 -2.86 17.80
N ASN A 22 -4.55 -3.60 17.65
CA ASN A 22 -3.70 -3.50 16.46
C ASN A 22 -4.44 -3.99 15.20
N ASN A 23 -5.21 -5.08 15.31
CA ASN A 23 -6.02 -5.60 14.19
C ASN A 23 -7.15 -4.65 13.80
N THR A 24 -7.88 -4.07 14.76
CA THR A 24 -8.94 -3.08 14.46
C THR A 24 -8.37 -1.77 13.93
N LYS A 25 -7.18 -1.35 14.39
CA LYS A 25 -6.48 -0.23 13.77
C LYS A 25 -6.25 -0.55 12.31
N MET A 26 -5.64 -1.71 11.99
CA MET A 26 -5.39 -2.22 10.63
C MET A 26 -6.63 -2.23 9.71
N GLU A 27 -7.85 -2.40 10.24
CA GLU A 27 -9.09 -2.36 9.44
C GLU A 27 -9.45 -0.96 8.88
N ASN A 28 -8.82 0.12 9.35
CA ASN A 28 -9.18 1.48 8.92
C ASN A 28 -8.50 1.96 7.63
N ILE A 29 -7.53 1.22 7.08
CA ILE A 29 -6.95 1.57 5.79
C ILE A 29 -7.93 1.18 4.69
N SER A 30 -8.36 2.16 3.90
CA SER A 30 -9.19 1.92 2.71
C SER A 30 -8.34 2.04 1.46
N ILE A 31 -8.42 1.05 0.58
CA ILE A 31 -7.77 1.05 -0.73
C ILE A 31 -8.85 0.89 -1.80
N GLN A 32 -8.88 1.79 -2.78
CA GLN A 32 -9.85 1.76 -3.87
C GLN A 32 -9.16 1.95 -5.22
N PRO A 33 -9.58 1.25 -6.29
CA PRO A 33 -9.03 1.48 -7.61
C PRO A 33 -9.39 2.89 -8.09
N VAL A 34 -8.37 3.62 -8.56
CA VAL A 34 -8.53 4.96 -9.14
C VAL A 34 -9.41 4.89 -10.37
N ASP A 35 -9.14 3.96 -11.30
CA ASP A 35 -10.02 3.63 -12.41
C ASP A 35 -10.03 2.12 -12.63
N LYS A 36 -11.18 1.49 -12.39
CA LYS A 36 -11.35 0.03 -12.50
C LYS A 36 -11.10 -0.47 -13.91
N GLU A 37 -11.54 0.29 -14.92
CA GLU A 37 -11.40 -0.10 -16.31
C GLU A 37 -9.93 -0.05 -16.72
N PHE A 38 -9.25 1.06 -16.44
CA PHE A 38 -7.83 1.20 -16.73
C PHE A 38 -6.99 0.12 -16.03
N ASN A 39 -7.19 -0.09 -14.72
CA ASN A 39 -6.44 -1.10 -13.96
C ASN A 39 -6.69 -2.52 -14.49
N SER A 40 -7.89 -2.80 -15.02
CA SER A 40 -8.23 -4.10 -15.60
C SER A 40 -7.59 -4.31 -16.97
N GLN A 41 -7.38 -3.23 -17.73
CA GLN A 41 -6.71 -3.26 -19.04
C GLN A 41 -5.19 -3.41 -18.91
N LEU A 42 -4.61 -3.14 -17.72
CA LEU A 42 -3.18 -3.21 -17.44
C LEU A 42 -2.36 -2.42 -18.47
N GLU A 43 -2.88 -1.25 -18.88
CA GLU A 43 -2.18 -0.38 -19.81
C GLU A 43 -0.77 -0.07 -19.25
N PHE A 44 0.25 -0.37 -20.06
CA PHE A 44 1.68 -0.22 -19.69
C PHE A 44 2.13 -1.05 -18.47
N GLY A 45 1.29 -1.97 -17.98
CA GLY A 45 1.54 -2.76 -16.78
C GLY A 45 1.43 -1.95 -15.48
N ILE A 46 0.69 -0.83 -15.47
CA ILE A 46 0.55 0.03 -14.30
C ILE A 46 -0.88 -0.04 -13.74
N GLN A 47 -1.01 -0.07 -12.42
CA GLN A 47 -2.29 0.08 -11.73
C GLN A 47 -2.26 1.24 -10.74
N TYR A 48 -3.37 1.98 -10.67
CA TYR A 48 -3.52 3.16 -9.83
C TYR A 48 -4.60 2.95 -8.77
N TYR A 49 -4.29 3.26 -7.51
CA TYR A 49 -5.19 3.12 -6.37
C TYR A 49 -5.19 4.39 -5.51
N THR A 50 -6.28 4.66 -4.80
CA THR A 50 -6.27 5.56 -3.65
C THR A 50 -6.09 4.80 -2.37
N ILE A 51 -5.51 5.47 -1.38
CA ILE A 51 -5.34 4.98 -0.03
C ILE A 51 -5.73 6.07 0.98
N SER A 52 -6.47 5.69 2.02
CA SER A 52 -6.83 6.55 3.16
C SER A 52 -6.71 5.79 4.49
N GLY A 53 -6.81 6.50 5.62
CA GLY A 53 -6.73 5.90 6.95
C GLY A 53 -5.32 5.50 7.42
N TYR A 54 -4.28 5.79 6.63
CA TYR A 54 -2.90 5.37 6.88
C TYR A 54 -2.05 6.37 7.70
N SER A 55 -2.59 7.53 8.07
CA SER A 55 -1.82 8.64 8.68
C SER A 55 -1.16 8.30 10.01
N ASP A 56 -1.79 7.41 10.79
CA ASP A 56 -1.35 7.07 12.15
C ASP A 56 -0.46 5.83 12.19
N TYR A 57 -0.05 5.32 11.02
CA TYR A 57 0.79 4.13 10.89
C TYR A 57 2.25 4.53 10.77
N LYS A 58 3.10 3.73 11.40
CA LYS A 58 4.53 3.77 11.09
C LYS A 58 4.75 3.21 9.69
N SER A 59 5.81 3.66 9.03
CA SER A 59 6.12 3.24 7.67
C SER A 59 6.32 1.73 7.54
N GLU A 60 6.91 1.09 8.56
CA GLU A 60 7.11 -0.36 8.60
C GLU A 60 5.78 -1.12 8.67
N ASP A 61 4.86 -0.65 9.53
CA ASP A 61 3.53 -1.25 9.69
C ASP A 61 2.70 -1.07 8.43
N LEU A 62 2.79 0.09 7.79
CA LEU A 62 2.15 0.39 6.52
C LEU A 62 2.71 -0.48 5.39
N ALA A 63 4.04 -0.64 5.31
CA ALA A 63 4.66 -1.52 4.32
C ALA A 63 4.18 -2.97 4.49
N LEU A 64 4.15 -3.48 5.73
CA LEU A 64 3.64 -4.82 6.01
C LEU A 64 2.17 -4.97 5.62
N TYR A 65 1.34 -3.95 5.91
CA TYR A 65 -0.06 -3.95 5.50
C TYR A 65 -0.20 -4.02 3.97
N ILE A 66 0.57 -3.21 3.23
CA ILE A 66 0.54 -3.20 1.77
C ILE A 66 0.98 -4.55 1.20
N HIS A 67 2.08 -5.13 1.68
CA HIS A 67 2.47 -6.48 1.24
C HIS A 67 1.35 -7.50 1.46
N ASN A 68 0.72 -7.49 2.64
CA ASN A 68 -0.40 -8.40 2.93
C ASN A 68 -1.59 -8.15 2.00
N TYR A 69 -1.92 -6.89 1.72
CA TYR A 69 -2.97 -6.51 0.78
C TYR A 69 -2.68 -7.05 -0.63
N LEU A 70 -1.45 -6.87 -1.13
CA LEU A 70 -1.04 -7.35 -2.45
C LEU A 70 -1.08 -8.88 -2.53
N ASP A 71 -0.60 -9.58 -1.50
CA ASP A 71 -0.62 -11.04 -1.41
C ASP A 71 -2.07 -11.59 -1.40
N GLN A 72 -2.99 -10.94 -0.68
CA GLN A 72 -4.41 -11.28 -0.65
C GLN A 72 -5.12 -11.01 -1.98
N ASN A 73 -4.68 -9.97 -2.71
CA ASN A 73 -5.28 -9.53 -3.98
C ASN A 73 -4.46 -9.96 -5.21
N LYS A 74 -3.55 -10.93 -5.06
CA LYS A 74 -2.58 -11.34 -6.10
C LYS A 74 -3.19 -11.62 -7.47
N ASN A 75 -4.43 -12.12 -7.54
CA ASN A 75 -5.06 -12.45 -8.82
C ASN A 75 -5.37 -11.20 -9.67
N ILE A 76 -5.60 -10.06 -9.02
CA ILE A 76 -5.89 -8.78 -9.65
C ILE A 76 -4.59 -8.01 -9.92
N VAL A 77 -3.60 -8.21 -9.05
CA VAL A 77 -2.44 -7.33 -8.91
C VAL A 77 -1.16 -7.90 -9.53
N LYS A 78 -0.97 -9.23 -9.53
CA LYS A 78 0.29 -9.89 -9.97
C LYS A 78 0.67 -9.64 -11.43
N ASN A 79 -0.27 -9.21 -12.25
CA ASN A 79 0.00 -8.90 -13.65
C ASN A 79 0.49 -7.46 -13.87
N ALA A 80 0.43 -6.61 -12.84
CA ALA A 80 0.99 -5.27 -12.89
C ALA A 80 2.50 -5.32 -12.66
N LYS A 81 3.26 -4.56 -13.45
CA LYS A 81 4.67 -4.27 -13.22
C LYS A 81 4.85 -3.23 -12.13
N MET A 82 3.89 -2.30 -12.00
CA MET A 82 3.93 -1.21 -11.05
C MET A 82 2.54 -0.88 -10.52
N ILE A 83 2.48 -0.53 -9.24
CA ILE A 83 1.25 -0.17 -8.53
C ILE A 83 1.50 1.09 -7.73
N LEU A 84 0.62 2.07 -7.86
CA LEU A 84 0.79 3.40 -7.29
C LEU A 84 -0.43 3.74 -6.43
N PHE A 85 -0.17 4.14 -5.19
CA PHE A 85 -1.21 4.48 -4.22
C PHE A 85 -1.15 5.99 -3.92
N TYR A 86 -2.23 6.71 -4.21
CA TYR A 86 -2.37 8.15 -4.00
C TYR A 86 -3.29 8.45 -2.81
N LYS A 87 -3.16 9.64 -2.23
CA LYS A 87 -4.13 10.14 -1.24
C LYS A 87 -5.55 10.12 -1.81
N ASP A 88 -6.53 9.77 -0.99
CA ASP A 88 -7.94 9.71 -1.41
C ASP A 88 -8.54 11.09 -1.77
N SER A 89 -8.00 12.18 -1.21
CA SER A 89 -8.41 13.57 -1.51
C SER A 89 -8.11 14.04 -2.93
N PHE A 90 -7.60 13.16 -3.78
CA PHE A 90 -7.05 13.46 -5.10
C PHE A 90 -8.10 13.79 -6.18
N PHE A 91 -9.41 13.61 -5.96
CA PHE A 91 -10.33 13.47 -7.09
C PHE A 91 -11.22 14.65 -7.50
N ALA A 92 -10.98 15.10 -8.75
CA ALA A 92 -12.04 15.47 -9.70
C ALA A 92 -11.68 15.29 -11.21
N ASN A 93 -10.40 15.25 -11.66
CA ASN A 93 -10.11 15.36 -13.11
C ASN A 93 -8.83 14.67 -13.66
N TYR A 94 -8.45 13.50 -13.14
CA TYR A 94 -7.17 12.82 -13.39
C TYR A 94 -7.09 11.96 -14.67
N LYS A 95 -8.22 11.51 -15.25
CA LYS A 95 -8.22 10.52 -16.35
C LYS A 95 -7.41 10.95 -17.58
N LYS A 96 -7.42 12.25 -17.88
CA LYS A 96 -6.67 12.82 -19.02
C LYS A 96 -5.17 12.61 -18.85
N ASN A 97 -4.65 12.86 -17.66
CA ASN A 97 -3.21 12.84 -17.38
C ASN A 97 -2.71 11.43 -17.06
N MET A 98 -3.58 10.52 -16.60
CA MET A 98 -3.18 9.17 -16.16
C MET A 98 -2.63 8.31 -17.31
N ARG A 99 -3.28 8.32 -18.48
CA ARG A 99 -2.80 7.58 -19.67
C ARG A 99 -1.50 8.15 -20.22
N GLU A 100 -1.40 9.48 -20.30
CA GLU A 100 -0.19 10.18 -20.74
C GLU A 100 0.97 9.89 -19.78
N SER A 101 0.71 9.96 -18.47
CA SER A 101 1.68 9.60 -17.43
C SER A 101 2.11 8.15 -17.50
N ALA A 102 1.19 7.21 -17.69
CA ALA A 102 1.51 5.79 -17.80
C ALA A 102 2.38 5.47 -19.04
N ARG A 103 2.21 6.25 -20.12
CA ARG A 103 2.97 6.09 -21.37
C ARG A 103 4.34 6.75 -21.33
N ASP A 104 4.41 7.99 -20.82
CA ASP A 104 5.55 8.89 -21.02
C ASP A 104 6.42 9.04 -19.77
N ASN A 105 5.92 8.65 -18.59
CA ASN A 105 6.66 8.78 -17.34
C ASN A 105 7.35 7.46 -16.97
N GLU A 106 8.69 7.43 -17.01
CA GLU A 106 9.49 6.29 -16.53
C GLU A 106 9.24 6.01 -15.03
N PHE A 107 8.83 7.02 -14.26
CA PHE A 107 8.46 6.86 -12.86
C PHE A 107 7.07 6.21 -12.68
N GLY A 108 6.25 6.18 -13.74
CA GLY A 108 4.87 5.67 -13.78
C GLY A 108 3.85 6.53 -13.03
N GLY A 109 4.29 7.56 -12.30
CA GLY A 109 3.41 8.43 -11.51
C GLY A 109 2.59 9.41 -12.36
N ILE A 110 1.43 9.84 -11.87
CA ILE A 110 0.59 10.84 -12.52
C ILE A 110 1.29 12.20 -12.47
N GLU A 111 1.54 12.80 -13.63
CA GLU A 111 2.22 14.08 -13.76
C GLU A 111 1.48 15.20 -13.01
N GLY A 112 2.24 16.03 -12.30
CA GLY A 112 1.73 17.14 -11.49
C GLY A 112 1.22 16.73 -10.10
N HIS A 113 1.27 15.45 -9.77
CA HIS A 113 0.65 14.87 -8.57
C HIS A 113 1.59 13.99 -7.76
N GLN A 114 2.90 14.20 -7.90
CA GLN A 114 3.92 13.45 -7.19
C GLN A 114 3.85 13.63 -5.66
N ASP A 115 3.38 14.78 -5.18
CA ASP A 115 3.21 15.06 -3.75
C ASP A 115 2.03 14.30 -3.10
N ASP A 116 1.13 13.79 -3.94
CA ASP A 116 -0.03 13.00 -3.52
C ASP A 116 0.24 11.50 -3.58
N LEU A 117 1.35 11.08 -4.19
CA LEU A 117 1.81 9.69 -4.15
C LEU A 117 2.21 9.33 -2.71
N VAL A 118 1.70 8.19 -2.25
CA VAL A 118 1.89 7.68 -0.89
C VAL A 118 2.78 6.44 -0.93
N ILE A 119 2.47 5.49 -1.81
CA ILE A 119 3.23 4.25 -1.95
C ILE A 119 3.44 3.96 -3.43
N LYS A 120 4.65 3.51 -3.77
CA LYS A 120 4.97 2.91 -5.07
C LYS A 120 5.44 1.49 -4.83
N VAL A 121 4.87 0.55 -5.56
CA VAL A 121 5.30 -0.84 -5.60
C VAL A 121 5.67 -1.19 -7.03
N TRP A 122 6.80 -1.85 -7.25
CA TRP A 122 7.15 -2.39 -8.55
C TRP A 122 7.83 -3.75 -8.42
N TYR A 123 7.77 -4.52 -9.49
CA TYR A 123 8.33 -5.85 -9.57
C TYR A 123 9.46 -5.87 -10.57
N ASP A 124 10.62 -6.37 -10.16
CA ASP A 124 11.78 -6.52 -11.04
C ASP A 124 12.27 -7.98 -11.05
N ILE A 125 13.02 -8.35 -12.09
CA ILE A 125 13.62 -9.69 -12.19
C ILE A 125 15.11 -9.57 -11.91
N VAL A 126 15.53 -10.02 -10.72
CA VAL A 126 16.93 -10.08 -10.30
C VAL A 126 17.36 -11.54 -10.22
N ASP A 127 18.40 -11.92 -10.97
CA ASP A 127 18.96 -13.28 -10.97
C ASP A 127 17.91 -14.40 -11.09
N THR A 128 16.92 -14.20 -11.97
CA THR A 128 15.78 -15.10 -12.24
C THR A 128 14.68 -15.14 -11.15
N GLN A 129 14.81 -14.36 -10.09
CA GLN A 129 13.79 -14.21 -9.04
C GLN A 129 13.02 -12.90 -9.24
N LEU A 130 11.71 -12.94 -8.98
CA LEU A 130 10.88 -11.75 -8.95
C LEU A 130 11.06 -11.07 -7.59
N GLU A 131 11.62 -9.87 -7.58
CA GLU A 131 11.78 -9.04 -6.39
C GLU A 131 10.67 -7.98 -6.35
N GLU A 132 10.02 -7.82 -5.20
CA GLU A 132 9.02 -6.78 -4.99
C GLU A 132 9.65 -5.62 -4.22
N HIS A 133 9.67 -4.44 -4.84
CA HIS A 133 10.15 -3.23 -4.21
C HIS A 133 8.99 -2.34 -3.80
N LEU A 134 9.08 -1.75 -2.61
CA LEU A 134 8.09 -0.85 -2.04
C LEU A 134 8.78 0.40 -1.50
N ILE A 135 8.31 1.56 -1.96
CA ILE A 135 8.71 2.88 -1.44
C ILE A 135 7.48 3.57 -0.84
N ILE A 136 7.65 4.19 0.32
CA ILE A 136 6.65 5.06 0.95
C ILE A 136 7.14 6.51 0.89
N PHE A 137 6.23 7.38 0.47
CA PHE A 137 6.44 8.81 0.32
C PHE A 137 5.65 9.59 1.36
N LYS A 138 6.19 10.76 1.75
CA LYS A 138 5.48 11.78 2.51
C LYS A 138 5.84 13.15 1.95
N ASN A 139 4.85 13.84 1.38
CA ASN A 139 5.02 15.15 0.73
C ASN A 139 6.13 15.10 -0.33
N GLY A 140 6.03 14.15 -1.26
CA GLY A 140 6.97 13.96 -2.37
C GLY A 140 8.34 13.37 -1.99
N LYS A 141 8.63 13.16 -0.70
CA LYS A 141 9.91 12.63 -0.22
C LYS A 141 9.82 11.18 0.18
N ILE A 142 10.82 10.39 -0.18
CA ILE A 142 10.98 9.01 0.28
C ILE A 142 11.23 9.03 1.79
N ILE A 143 10.41 8.26 2.53
CA ILE A 143 10.56 8.09 3.98
C ILE A 143 10.84 6.64 4.39
N PHE A 144 10.61 5.69 3.48
CA PHE A 144 10.85 4.27 3.71
C PHE A 144 11.00 3.55 2.38
N GLU A 145 11.89 2.56 2.35
CA GLU A 145 12.15 1.71 1.20
C GLU A 145 12.39 0.28 1.69
N LYS A 146 11.82 -0.69 0.98
CA LYS A 146 11.97 -2.11 1.27
C LYS A 146 11.89 -2.92 -0.01
N ALA A 147 12.72 -3.95 -0.11
CA ALA A 147 12.59 -5.00 -1.12
C ALA A 147 12.27 -6.35 -0.44
N LYS A 148 11.49 -7.19 -1.12
CA LYS A 148 11.01 -8.50 -0.65
C LYS A 148 11.25 -9.57 -1.70
#